data_AF-A0A0J7MPX1-F1
#
_entry.id   AF-A0A0J7MPX1-F1
#
_cell.length_a   1.000
_cell.length_b   1.000
_cell.length_c   1.000
_cell.angle_alpha   90.00
_cell.angle_beta   90.00
_cell.angle_gamma   90.00
#
_symmetry.space_group_name_H-M   'P 1'
#
loop_
_entity.id
_entity.type
_entity.pdbx_description
1 polymer ?
#
loop_
_entity_poly.entity_id
_entity_poly.type
_entity_poly.pdbx_seq_one_letter_code
_entity_poly.pdbx_strand_id
1 'polypeptide(L)'
;MVTFFYQQHWCYLRIDRIKHRCNITVAAHHNNYEFSLSCLIIPKITGLLPNCELDKQSLQISSNITLADPSFHTPARIDILIGADCFWNLLCIGQKQSKQRTAHNAKDEVRMDSSKTFGKPIEEL
;
A
#
# COMPACT_ATOMS: atom_id res chain seq x y z
N MET A 1 26.75 13.62 1.88
CA MET A 1 27.78 12.57 1.74
C MET A 1 27.08 11.23 2.01
N VAL A 2 26.27 10.77 1.07
CA VAL A 2 26.56 9.65 0.15
C VAL A 2 27.06 8.40 0.89
N THR A 3 26.13 7.53 1.24
CA THR A 3 26.40 6.10 1.45
C THR A 3 25.51 5.32 0.50
N PHE A 4 26.04 5.06 -0.69
CA PHE A 4 25.60 3.96 -1.54
C PHE A 4 25.85 2.66 -0.78
N PHE A 5 24.79 2.01 -0.28
CA PHE A 5 24.74 0.56 -0.07
C PHE A 5 23.27 0.13 0.04
N TYR A 6 22.57 0.08 -1.10
CA TYR A 6 21.73 -1.07 -1.46
C TYR A 6 21.26 -0.97 -2.93
N GLN A 7 22.18 -1.22 -3.85
CA GLN A 7 21.88 -1.70 -5.19
C GLN A 7 22.06 -3.22 -5.07
N GLN A 8 21.00 -4.03 -4.95
CA GLN A 8 20.21 -4.55 -6.06
C GLN A 8 18.76 -4.86 -5.60
N HIS A 9 17.78 -4.00 -5.88
CA HIS A 9 16.39 -4.45 -6.16
C HIS A 9 15.46 -3.35 -6.71
N TRP A 10 15.89 -2.08 -6.76
CA TRP A 10 15.05 -0.97 -7.25
C TRP A 10 15.22 -0.62 -8.74
N CYS A 11 15.92 -1.44 -9.53
CA CYS A 11 15.90 -1.32 -11.00
C CYS A 11 14.70 -2.08 -11.61
N TYR A 12 13.46 -1.78 -11.18
CA TYR A 12 12.28 -2.49 -11.73
C TYR A 12 11.67 -1.82 -12.97
N LEU A 13 11.96 -0.55 -13.24
CA LEU A 13 11.57 0.11 -14.49
C LEU A 13 12.76 0.82 -15.12
N ARG A 14 13.55 0.06 -15.88
CA ARG A 14 14.45 0.65 -16.87
C ARG A 14 13.62 0.99 -18.10
N ILE A 15 13.28 2.27 -18.25
CA ILE A 15 12.40 2.78 -19.32
C ILE A 15 13.05 2.59 -20.71
N ASP A 16 14.38 2.48 -20.77
CA ASP A 16 15.17 2.19 -21.98
C ASP A 16 14.83 0.85 -22.66
N ARG A 17 14.19 -0.09 -21.96
CA ARG A 17 13.84 -1.43 -22.47
C ARG A 17 12.38 -1.58 -22.90
N ILE A 18 11.60 -0.51 -22.90
CA ILE A 18 10.18 -0.59 -23.24
C ILE A 18 10.03 -0.73 -24.75
N LYS A 19 9.54 -1.90 -25.16
CA LYS A 19 9.38 -2.26 -26.58
C LYS A 19 7.97 -1.99 -27.11
N HIS A 20 7.00 -1.90 -26.21
CA HIS A 20 5.60 -1.90 -26.57
C HIS A 20 4.83 -0.84 -25.79
N ARG A 21 3.86 -0.26 -26.46
CA ARG A 21 2.94 0.76 -25.97
C ARG A 21 1.55 0.42 -26.50
N CYS A 22 0.52 0.68 -25.72
CA CYS A 22 -0.86 0.57 -26.14
C CYS A 22 -1.62 1.85 -25.80
N ASN A 23 -2.66 2.13 -26.57
CA ASN A 23 -3.63 3.16 -26.21
C ASN A 23 -4.86 2.43 -25.65
N ILE A 24 -5.32 2.86 -24.48
CA ILE A 24 -6.48 2.30 -23.81
C ILE A 24 -7.47 3.41 -23.50
N THR A 25 -8.75 3.07 -23.43
CA THR A 25 -9.81 3.92 -22.87
C THR A 25 -10.24 3.31 -21.55
N VAL A 26 -10.20 4.11 -20.48
CA VAL A 26 -10.64 3.72 -19.14
C VAL A 26 -11.96 4.42 -18.85
N ALA A 27 -12.99 3.65 -18.53
CA ALA A 27 -14.30 4.15 -18.14
C ALA A 27 -14.48 4.02 -16.62
N ALA A 28 -15.10 5.02 -16.01
CA ALA A 28 -15.47 4.99 -14.61
C ALA A 28 -16.58 3.96 -14.38
N HIS A 29 -16.52 3.27 -13.25
CA HIS A 29 -17.48 2.21 -12.92
C HIS A 29 -18.89 2.75 -12.55
N HIS A 30 -18.99 4.01 -12.12
CA HIS A 30 -20.20 4.56 -11.51
C HIS A 30 -20.77 5.82 -12.19
N ASN A 31 -20.21 6.23 -13.32
CA ASN A 31 -20.73 7.34 -14.12
C ASN A 31 -20.24 7.21 -15.57
N ASN A 32 -20.59 8.17 -16.43
CA ASN A 32 -20.25 8.14 -17.84
C ASN A 32 -18.90 8.83 -18.14
N TYR A 33 -18.03 9.02 -17.14
CA TYR A 33 -16.71 9.58 -17.35
C TYR A 33 -15.77 8.53 -17.94
N GLU A 34 -15.07 8.90 -19.00
CA GLU A 34 -14.01 8.10 -19.60
C GLU A 34 -12.83 8.97 -20.00
N PHE A 35 -11.66 8.36 -20.09
CA PHE A 35 -10.44 9.02 -20.54
C PHE A 35 -9.51 8.03 -21.22
N SER A 36 -8.70 8.54 -22.15
CA SER A 36 -7.76 7.72 -22.91
C SER A 36 -6.33 7.92 -22.41
N LEU A 37 -5.58 6.82 -22.32
CA LEU A 37 -4.19 6.79 -21.88
C LEU A 37 -3.31 6.11 -22.92
N SER A 38 -2.06 6.57 -23.05
CA SER A 38 -1.01 5.85 -23.76
C SER A 38 -0.11 5.15 -22.74
N CYS A 39 -0.25 3.83 -22.62
CA CYS A 39 0.39 3.03 -21.60
C CYS A 39 1.61 2.29 -22.14
N LEU A 40 2.63 2.14 -21.29
CA LEU A 40 3.81 1.35 -21.59
C LEU A 40 3.57 -0.09 -21.11
N ILE A 41 3.82 -1.06 -21.98
CA ILE A 41 3.62 -2.48 -21.62
C ILE A 41 4.92 -3.00 -21.02
N ILE A 42 4.85 -3.43 -19.77
CA ILE A 42 5.95 -4.04 -19.02
C ILE A 42 5.54 -5.40 -18.45
N PRO A 43 6.46 -6.36 -18.25
CA PRO A 43 6.10 -7.70 -17.79
C PRO A 43 5.44 -7.75 -16.41
N LYS A 44 5.78 -6.80 -15.54
CA LYS A 44 5.25 -6.71 -14.18
C LYS A 44 5.32 -5.26 -13.68
N ILE A 45 4.18 -4.74 -13.25
CA ILE A 45 4.06 -3.38 -12.71
C ILE A 45 4.49 -3.36 -11.23
N THR A 46 3.82 -4.14 -10.39
CA THR A 46 4.09 -4.25 -8.95
C THR A 46 3.97 -5.69 -8.46
N GLY A 47 4.27 -5.92 -7.18
CA GLY A 47 3.80 -7.11 -6.45
C GLY A 47 2.30 -7.06 -6.17
N LEU A 48 1.81 -7.95 -5.29
CA LEU A 48 0.44 -7.85 -4.79
C LEU A 48 0.30 -6.57 -3.96
N LEU A 49 -0.77 -5.82 -4.18
CA LEU A 49 -1.10 -4.63 -3.41
C LEU A 49 -2.54 -4.73 -2.90
N PRO A 50 -2.78 -4.39 -1.62
CA PRO A 50 -1.78 -4.22 -0.56
C PRO A 50 -0.95 -5.51 -0.34
N ASN A 51 0.26 -5.39 0.22
CA ASN A 51 1.13 -6.57 0.45
C ASN A 51 0.54 -7.55 1.49
N CYS A 52 -0.42 -7.09 2.28
CA CYS A 52 -1.21 -7.85 3.25
C CYS A 52 -2.64 -7.33 3.27
N GLU A 53 -3.58 -8.11 3.77
CA GLU A 53 -4.96 -7.65 3.94
C GLU A 53 -5.04 -6.45 4.89
N LEU A 54 -5.84 -5.46 4.50
CA LEU A 54 -6.13 -4.27 5.29
C LEU A 54 -7.45 -4.44 6.03
N ASP A 55 -7.48 -4.06 7.30
CA ASP A 55 -8.73 -3.94 8.04
C ASP A 55 -9.53 -2.73 7.51
N LYS A 56 -10.60 -2.99 6.76
CA LYS A 56 -11.52 -1.97 6.23
C LYS A 56 -12.15 -1.11 7.33
N GLN A 57 -12.46 -1.69 8.49
CA GLN A 57 -13.13 -0.98 9.58
C GLN A 57 -12.19 0.05 10.21
N SER A 58 -10.89 -0.27 10.30
CA SER A 58 -9.87 0.66 10.80
C SER A 58 -9.76 1.96 9.99
N LEU A 59 -10.09 1.91 8.70
CA LEU A 59 -10.01 3.07 7.79
C LEU A 59 -11.19 4.06 7.95
N GLN A 60 -12.24 3.68 8.68
CA GLN A 60 -13.43 4.50 8.93
C GLN A 60 -14.02 5.14 7.67
N ILE A 61 -13.97 4.43 6.54
CA ILE A 61 -14.54 4.88 5.29
C ILE A 61 -16.06 4.90 5.45
N SER A 62 -16.69 6.04 5.18
CA SER A 62 -18.13 6.19 5.27
C SER A 62 -18.85 5.22 4.32
N SER A 63 -19.90 4.54 4.77
CA SER A 63 -20.71 3.63 3.96
C SER A 63 -21.40 4.28 2.76
N ASN A 64 -21.47 5.61 2.73
CA ASN A 64 -22.21 6.39 1.73
C ASN A 64 -21.37 6.75 0.50
N ILE A 65 -20.15 6.20 0.37
CA ILE A 65 -19.34 6.37 -0.83
C ILE A 65 -19.14 5.02 -1.52
N THR A 66 -19.19 5.04 -2.85
CA THR A 66 -18.85 3.88 -3.64
C THR A 66 -17.38 3.95 -4.01
N LEU A 67 -16.64 2.90 -3.64
CA LEU A 67 -15.21 2.81 -3.92
C LEU A 67 -14.97 2.42 -5.38
N ALA A 68 -13.97 3.03 -6.00
CA ALA A 68 -13.54 2.66 -7.35
C ALA A 68 -13.05 1.20 -7.41
N ASP A 69 -12.48 0.71 -6.31
CA ASP A 69 -12.11 -0.69 -6.10
C ASP A 69 -12.73 -1.19 -4.77
N PRO A 70 -13.84 -1.94 -4.79
CA PRO A 70 -14.44 -2.52 -3.59
C PRO A 70 -13.53 -3.53 -2.86
N SER A 71 -12.55 -4.08 -3.58
CA SER A 71 -11.55 -5.03 -3.11
C SER A 71 -10.21 -4.40 -2.73
N PHE A 72 -10.07 -3.07 -2.67
CA PHE A 72 -8.79 -2.38 -2.40
C PHE A 72 -8.02 -2.85 -1.14
N HIS A 73 -8.73 -3.45 -0.18
CA HIS A 73 -8.18 -4.02 1.06
C HIS A 73 -7.54 -5.40 0.93
N THR A 74 -7.78 -6.14 -0.16
CA THR A 74 -7.30 -7.51 -0.35
C THR A 74 -6.10 -7.52 -1.29
N PRO A 75 -5.02 -8.25 -0.99
CA PRO A 75 -3.87 -8.35 -1.87
C PRO A 75 -4.23 -8.80 -3.29
N ALA A 76 -4.04 -7.92 -4.27
CA ALA A 76 -4.34 -8.18 -5.67
C ALA A 76 -3.23 -7.66 -6.59
N ARG A 77 -3.17 -8.17 -7.82
CA ARG A 77 -2.27 -7.62 -8.84
C ARG A 77 -2.82 -6.30 -9.37
N ILE A 78 -1.93 -5.39 -9.74
CA ILE A 78 -2.29 -4.14 -10.42
C ILE A 78 -2.08 -4.31 -11.93
N ASP A 79 -3.12 -4.03 -12.71
CA ASP A 79 -3.09 -4.12 -14.17
C ASP A 79 -2.65 -2.82 -14.85
N ILE A 80 -2.94 -1.67 -14.24
CA ILE A 80 -2.62 -0.34 -14.77
C ILE A 80 -2.09 0.55 -13.65
N LEU A 81 -0.92 1.16 -13.85
CA LEU A 81 -0.39 2.22 -12.99
C LEU A 81 -0.53 3.56 -13.72
N ILE A 82 -1.33 4.47 -13.14
CA ILE A 82 -1.59 5.79 -13.70
C ILE A 82 -0.68 6.82 -13.02
N GLY A 83 0.00 7.64 -13.82
CA GLY A 83 0.90 8.68 -13.34
C GLY A 83 0.18 9.90 -12.73
N ALA A 84 0.96 10.74 -12.04
CA ALA A 84 0.47 11.96 -11.39
C ALA A 84 0.04 13.06 -12.40
N ASP A 85 0.51 12.96 -13.64
CA ASP A 85 0.08 13.80 -14.76
C ASP A 85 -1.42 13.65 -15.07
N CYS A 86 -1.95 12.44 -14.93
CA CYS A 86 -3.38 12.17 -15.12
C CYS A 86 -4.21 12.38 -13.84
N PHE A 87 -3.57 12.35 -12.67
CA PHE A 87 -4.25 12.35 -11.36
C PHE A 87 -5.23 13.51 -11.17
N TRP A 88 -4.84 14.73 -11.54
CA TRP A 88 -5.67 15.92 -11.32
C TRP A 88 -6.98 15.89 -12.11
N ASN A 89 -6.97 15.27 -13.29
CA ASN A 89 -8.16 15.12 -14.13
C ASN A 89 -9.13 14.06 -13.58
N LEU A 90 -8.64 13.14 -12.74
CA LEU A 90 -9.41 12.06 -12.13
C LEU A 90 -10.08 12.47 -10.82
N LEU A 91 -9.74 13.64 -10.27
CA LEU A 91 -10.33 14.11 -9.02
C LEU A 91 -11.75 14.59 -9.23
N CYS A 92 -12.69 14.02 -8.47
CA CYS A 92 -14.06 14.51 -8.40
C CYS A 92 -14.22 15.59 -7.31
N ILE A 93 -15.26 16.41 -7.47
CA ILE A 93 -15.75 17.30 -6.41
C ILE A 93 -16.20 16.46 -5.21
N GLY A 94 -16.01 16.97 -4.00
CA GLY A 94 -16.49 16.31 -2.78
C GLY A 94 -15.52 15.32 -2.14
N GLN A 95 -14.21 15.52 -2.35
CA GLN A 95 -13.13 14.76 -1.71
C GLN A 95 -13.37 14.61 -0.20
N LYS A 96 -13.25 13.39 0.31
CA LYS A 96 -13.41 13.07 1.73
C LYS A 96 -12.05 12.82 2.34
N GLN A 97 -11.74 13.53 3.43
CA GLN A 97 -10.53 13.26 4.20
C GLN A 97 -10.78 12.06 5.12
N SER A 98 -9.89 11.08 5.08
CA SER A 98 -9.87 10.02 6.09
C SER A 98 -9.40 10.60 7.42
N LYS A 99 -10.06 10.24 8.53
CA LYS A 99 -9.54 10.56 9.87
C LYS A 99 -8.36 9.64 10.15
N GLN A 100 -7.15 10.17 10.07
CA GLN A 100 -5.99 9.43 10.56
C GLN A 100 -5.98 9.39 12.08
N ARG A 101 -5.58 8.25 12.65
CA ARG A 101 -5.20 8.20 14.06
C ARG A 101 -3.93 9.03 14.25
N THR A 102 -3.96 9.97 15.19
CA THR A 102 -2.74 10.36 15.90
C THR A 102 -2.20 9.11 16.60
N ALA A 103 -0.93 8.78 16.38
CA ALA A 103 -0.29 7.65 17.05
C ALA A 103 -0.41 7.85 18.57
N HIS A 104 -1.35 7.15 19.21
CA HIS A 104 -1.44 7.10 20.66
C HIS A 104 -0.41 6.07 21.15
N ASN A 105 0.72 6.59 21.64
CA ASN A 105 1.70 5.99 22.53
C ASN A 105 1.71 4.45 22.65
N ALA A 106 2.70 3.83 22.02
CA ALA A 106 3.22 2.56 22.49
C ALA A 106 3.85 2.76 23.88
N LYS A 107 3.05 2.57 24.94
CA LYS A 107 3.49 2.38 26.33
C LYS A 107 2.82 1.13 26.88
N ASP A 108 3.01 0.00 26.21
CA ASP A 108 2.84 -1.31 26.84
C ASP A 108 4.24 -1.81 27.22
N GLU A 109 4.73 -1.26 28.32
CA GLU A 109 5.87 -1.81 29.05
C GLU A 109 5.44 -3.18 29.59
N VAL A 110 6.04 -4.25 29.08
CA VAL A 110 5.89 -5.59 29.64
C VAL A 110 6.47 -5.55 31.05
N ARG A 111 5.57 -5.40 32.03
CA ARG A 111 5.84 -5.55 33.45
C ARG A 111 6.25 -7.00 33.71
N MET A 112 7.55 -7.25 33.83
CA MET A 112 8.09 -8.47 34.45
C MET A 112 7.67 -8.47 35.92
N ASP A 113 6.77 -9.38 36.29
CA ASP A 113 6.40 -9.64 37.68
C ASP A 113 7.30 -10.72 38.30
N SER A 114 7.71 -10.43 39.52
CA SER A 114 8.73 -11.08 40.31
C SER A 114 8.12 -12.23 41.09
N SER A 115 8.27 -13.48 40.63
CA SER A 115 7.97 -14.69 41.42
C SER A 115 8.57 -15.95 40.80
N LYS A 116 9.89 -16.15 40.88
CA LYS A 116 10.48 -17.50 41.02
C LYS A 116 11.61 -17.47 42.05
N THR A 117 11.50 -18.42 42.95
CA THR A 117 12.02 -18.48 44.32
C THR A 117 13.52 -18.78 44.43
N PHE A 118 14.09 -18.21 45.49
CA PHE A 118 15.41 -18.42 46.05
C PHE A 118 15.53 -19.77 46.77
N GLY A 119 16.68 -20.47 46.60
CA GLY A 119 17.16 -21.61 47.41
C GLY A 119 17.50 -22.83 46.55
N LYS A 120 18.69 -23.47 46.60
CA LYS A 120 19.90 -23.37 47.43
C LYS A 120 21.11 -23.86 46.59
N PRO A 121 22.37 -23.52 46.96
CA PRO A 121 23.57 -24.14 46.41
C PRO A 121 23.98 -25.40 47.20
N ILE A 122 24.23 -26.53 46.54
CA ILE A 122 25.02 -27.65 47.07
C ILE A 122 25.85 -28.24 45.91
N GLU A 123 27.14 -28.45 46.21
CA GLU A 123 28.22 -29.06 45.45
C GLU A 123 28.01 -30.54 45.03
N GLU A 124 28.91 -30.99 44.15
CA GLU A 124 29.39 -32.37 43.90
C GLU A 124 28.46 -33.36 43.16
N LEU A 125 28.69 -33.52 41.84
CA LEU A 125 29.50 -34.60 41.23
C LEU A 125 29.65 -34.37 39.72
#